data_AF-A0A835AD53-F1
#
_entry.id   AF-A0A835AD53-F1
#
_cell.length_a   1.000
_cell.length_b   1.000
_cell.length_c   1.000
_cell.angle_alpha   90.00
_cell.angle_beta   90.00
_cell.angle_gamma   90.00
#
_symmetry.space_group_name_H-M   'P 1'
#
loop_
_entity.id
_entity.type
_entity.pdbx_description
1 polymer ?
#
loop_
_entity_poly.entity_id
_entity_poly.type
_entity_poly.pdbx_seq_one_letter_code
_entity_poly.pdbx_strand_id
1 'polypeptide(L)' 'MDMDMLIQARRDFNSKIFREVVIIATWAIWTHRNEVIFDGAHISLRRWKQLFRDEFSHLLHRAKPTLKLELQTWLSSFH' A
#
# COMPACT_ATOMS: atom_id res chain seq x y z
N MET A 1 -13.11 6.17 -6.05
CA MET A 1 -13.50 5.38 -4.87
C MET A 1 -14.55 6.20 -4.17
N ASP A 2 -15.73 5.64 -3.97
CA ASP A 2 -16.80 6.31 -3.26
C ASP A 2 -16.49 6.38 -1.74
N MET A 3 -16.97 7.42 -1.05
CA MET A 3 -16.68 7.62 0.37
C MET A 3 -17.26 6.50 1.25
N ASP A 4 -18.43 5.98 0.90
CA ASP A 4 -19.07 4.89 1.63
C ASP A 4 -18.27 3.60 1.48
N MET A 5 -17.70 3.36 0.30
CA MET A 5 -16.81 2.20 0.07
C MET A 5 -15.54 2.28 0.92
N LEU A 6 -14.97 3.49 1.10
CA LEU A 6 -13.78 3.66 1.94
C LEU A 6 -14.10 3.46 3.42
N ILE A 7 -15.26 3.96 3.88
CA ILE A 7 -15.72 3.76 5.26
C ILE A 7 -15.98 2.29 5.53
N GLN A 8 -16.62 1.59 4.60
CA GLN A 8 -16.87 0.15 4.72
C GLN A 8 -15.56 -0.65 4.74
N ALA A 9 -14.66 -0.39 3.79
CA ALA A 9 -13.35 -1.05 3.76
C ALA A 9 -12.54 -0.81 5.06
N ARG A 10 -12.62 0.40 5.64
CA ARG A 10 -11.99 0.69 6.93
C ARG A 10 -12.58 -0.15 8.06
N ARG A 11 -13.91 -0.32 8.09
CA ARG A 11 -14.59 -1.14 9.08
C ARG A 11 -14.21 -2.61 8.92
N ASP A 12 -14.20 -3.12 7.70
CA ASP A 12 -13.88 -4.52 7.39
C ASP A 12 -12.41 -4.84 7.68
N PHE A 13 -11.50 -3.91 7.40
CA PHE A 13 -10.07 -4.07 7.70
C PHE A 13 -9.79 -4.09 9.21
N ASN A 14 -10.63 -3.42 10.02
CA ASN A 14 -10.64 -3.46 11.48
C ASN A 14 -9.26 -3.29 12.17
N SER A 15 -8.43 -2.41 11.62
CA SER A 15 -7.13 -2.07 12.23
C SER A 15 -6.74 -0.62 11.98
N LYS A 16 -5.99 -0.07 12.94
CA LYS A 16 -5.42 1.28 12.89
C LYS A 16 -4.38 1.47 11.77
N ILE A 17 -3.85 0.39 11.16
CA ILE A 17 -2.90 0.47 10.05
C ILE A 17 -3.56 0.64 8.68
N PHE A 18 -4.90 0.59 8.61
CA PHE A 18 -5.67 0.66 7.36
C PHE A 18 -5.25 1.83 6.48
N ARG A 19 -5.15 3.01 7.09
CA ARG A 19 -4.87 4.25 6.36
C ARG A 19 -3.49 4.19 5.70
N GLU A 20 -2.50 3.73 6.44
CA GLU A 20 -1.13 3.57 5.98
C GLU A 20 -1.07 2.61 4.79
N VAL A 21 -1.74 1.46 4.89
CA VAL A 21 -1.84 0.47 3.80
C VAL A 21 -2.47 1.07 2.55
N VAL A 22 -3.62 1.74 2.68
CA VAL A 22 -4.36 2.30 1.54
C VAL A 22 -3.60 3.44 0.87
N ILE A 23 -2.93 4.30 1.64
CA ILE A 23 -2.11 5.39 1.09
C ILE A 23 -0.97 4.81 0.25
N ILE A 24 -0.21 3.85 0.79
CA ILE A 24 0.91 3.24 0.05
C ILE A 24 0.43 2.44 -1.16
N ALA A 25 -0.72 1.74 -1.06
CA ALA A 25 -1.31 1.03 -2.18
C ALA A 25 -1.69 1.99 -3.31
N THR A 26 -2.33 3.11 -2.98
CA THR A 26 -2.72 4.15 -3.94
C THR A 26 -1.49 4.79 -4.59
N TRP A 27 -0.46 5.08 -3.80
CA TRP A 27 0.82 5.58 -4.30
C TRP A 27 1.47 4.61 -5.28
N ALA A 28 1.59 3.33 -4.92
CA ALA A 28 2.15 2.31 -5.80
C ALA A 28 1.36 2.15 -7.11
N ILE A 29 0.02 2.28 -7.07
CA ILE A 29 -0.81 2.28 -8.29
C ILE A 29 -0.43 3.46 -9.18
N TRP A 30 -0.33 4.65 -8.60
CA TRP A 30 0.01 5.86 -9.32
C TRP A 30 1.41 5.76 -9.94
N THR A 31 2.41 5.30 -9.19
CA THR A 31 3.78 5.08 -9.67
C THR A 31 3.82 4.06 -10.81
N HIS A 32 3.19 2.89 -10.66
CA HIS A 32 3.17 1.87 -11.73
C HIS A 32 2.47 2.39 -12.99
N ARG A 33 1.39 3.17 -12.85
CA ARG A 33 0.72 3.80 -14.00
C ARG A 33 1.62 4.81 -14.69
N ASN A 34 2.42 5.57 -13.95
CA ASN A 34 3.38 6.49 -14.54
C ASN A 34 4.49 5.75 -15.29
N GLU A 35 5.02 4.65 -14.73
CA GLU A 35 5.99 3.80 -15.44
C GLU A 35 5.43 3.31 -16.79
N VAL A 36 4.15 2.95 -16.84
CA VAL A 36 3.48 2.50 -18.08
C VAL A 36 3.33 3.64 -19.09
N ILE A 37 2.98 4.85 -18.64
CA ILE A 37 2.69 5.99 -19.53
C ILE A 37 3.97 6.64 -20.05
N PHE A 38 4.97 6.80 -19.17
CA PHE A 38 6.16 7.62 -19.47
C PHE A 38 7.38 6.77 -19.84
N ASP A 39 7.52 5.57 -19.26
CA ASP A 39 8.71 4.72 -19.44
C ASP A 39 8.44 3.51 -20.35
N GLY A 40 7.22 3.39 -20.90
CA GLY A 40 6.82 2.29 -21.76
C GLY A 40 6.74 0.93 -21.05
N ALA A 41 6.63 0.92 -19.72
CA ALA A 41 6.47 -0.32 -18.96
C ALA A 41 5.14 -1.03 -19.30
N HIS A 42 5.08 -2.34 -19.07
CA HIS A 42 3.84 -3.09 -19.21
C HIS A 42 3.01 -3.08 -17.92
N ILE A 43 1.69 -3.12 -18.06
CA ILE A 43 0.78 -3.33 -16.94
C ILE A 43 1.11 -4.67 -16.30
N SER A 44 1.50 -4.65 -15.02
CA SER A 44 1.98 -5.84 -14.31
C SER A 44 1.64 -5.75 -12.83
N LEU A 45 0.76 -6.65 -12.37
CA LEU A 45 0.44 -6.75 -10.96
C LEU A 45 1.67 -7.13 -10.13
N ARG A 46 2.59 -7.93 -10.68
CA ARG A 46 3.85 -8.28 -10.02
C ARG A 46 4.71 -7.05 -9.76
N ARG A 47 4.84 -6.18 -10.77
CA ARG A 47 5.61 -4.92 -10.64
C ARG A 47 4.97 -4.00 -9.61
N TRP A 48 3.66 -3.83 -9.68
CA TRP A 48 2.92 -3.05 -8.67
C TRP A 48 3.12 -3.60 -7.25
N LYS A 49 3.04 -4.92 -7.04
CA LYS A 49 3.29 -5.54 -5.72
C LYS A 49 4.71 -5.30 -5.22
N GLN A 50 5.70 -5.25 -6.11
CA GLN A 50 7.09 -4.91 -5.76
C GLN A 50 7.19 -3.46 -5.32
N LEU A 51 6.70 -2.51 -6.13
CA LEU A 51 6.65 -1.09 -5.78
C LEU A 51 5.94 -0.85 -4.44
N PHE A 52 4.82 -1.54 -4.22
CA PHE A 52 4.11 -1.48 -2.96
C PHE A 52 5.00 -1.92 -1.79
N ARG A 53 5.71 -3.06 -1.88
CA ARG A 53 6.59 -3.55 -0.81
C ARG A 53 7.78 -2.61 -0.56
N ASP A 54 8.35 -2.04 -1.61
CA ASP A 54 9.49 -1.12 -1.50
C ASP A 54 9.05 0.17 -0.76
N GLU A 55 7.93 0.76 -1.17
CA GLU A 55 7.36 1.95 -0.54
C GLU A 55 6.87 1.68 0.89
N PHE A 56 6.30 0.50 1.14
CA PHE A 56 5.89 0.10 2.48
C PHE A 56 7.09 -0.09 3.42
N SER A 57 8.21 -0.58 2.90
CA SER A 57 9.45 -0.70 3.67
C SER A 57 9.95 0.68 4.08
N HIS A 58 9.88 1.68 3.20
CA HIS A 58 10.17 3.07 3.55
C HIS A 58 9.24 3.63 4.63
N LEU A 59 7.94 3.30 4.58
CA LEU A 59 7.00 3.65 5.66
C LEU A 59 7.42 3.03 7.00
N LEU A 60 7.83 1.75 7.04
CA LEU A 60 8.26 1.07 8.27
C LEU A 60 9.45 1.73 8.96
N HIS A 61 10.35 2.36 8.20
CA HIS A 61 11.46 3.13 8.77
C HIS A 61 11.00 4.40 9.51
N ARG A 62 9.88 5.00 9.07
CA ARG A 62 9.33 6.25 9.62
C ARG A 62 8.16 6.02 10.60
N ALA A 63 7.63 4.81 10.65
CA ALA A 63 6.48 4.47 11.47
C ALA A 63 6.79 4.58 12.97
N LYS A 64 5.80 5.06 13.74
CA LYS A 64 5.89 5.07 15.20
C LYS A 64 6.05 3.64 15.72
N PRO A 65 6.84 3.39 16.78
CA PRO A 65 7.05 2.04 17.32
C PRO A 65 5.76 1.27 17.61
N THR A 66 4.72 1.97 18.08
CA THR A 66 3.39 1.41 18.40
C THR A 66 2.58 0.90 17.19
N LEU A 67 2.95 1.28 15.97
CA LEU A 67 2.34 0.85 14.71
C LEU A 67 3.28 -0.07 13.92
N LYS A 68 4.59 0.10 14.09
CA LYS A 68 5.63 -0.60 13.31
C LYS A 68 5.51 -2.12 13.36
N LEU A 69 5.28 -2.69 14.55
CA LEU A 69 5.16 -4.15 14.71
C LEU A 69 3.96 -4.71 13.94
N GLU A 70 2.81 -4.05 14.04
CA GLU A 70 1.58 -4.45 13.36
C GLU A 70 1.72 -4.31 11.84
N LEU A 71 2.27 -3.18 11.37
CA LEU A 71 2.59 -2.94 9.96
C LEU A 71 3.56 -4.00 9.40
N GLN A 72 4.61 -4.36 10.15
CA GLN A 72 5.60 -5.34 9.70
C GLN A 72 5.01 -6.76 9.65
N THR A 73 4.20 -7.12 10.64
CA THR A 73 3.48 -8.40 10.67
C THR A 73 2.54 -8.51 9.47
N TRP A 74 1.78 -7.44 9.20
CA TRP A 74 0.87 -7.39 8.06
C TRP A 74 1.61 -7.44 6.71
N LEU A 75 2.72 -6.70 6.56
CA LEU A 75 3.51 -6.76 5.33
C LEU A 75 4.09 -8.15 5.08
N SER A 76 4.47 -8.87 6.15
CA SER A 76 5.03 -10.22 6.04
C SER A 76 3.99 -11.26 5.60
N SER A 77 2.69 -11.02 5.85
CA SER A 77 1.62 -11.89 5.36
C SER A 77 1.15 -11.57 3.93
N PHE A 78 1.51 -10.38 3.41
CA PHE A 78 1.18 -9.95 2.06
C PHE A 78 1.95 -10.77 1.01
N HIS A 79 1.25 -11.53 0.16
CA HIS A 79 1.79 -12.32 -0.96
C HIS A 79 1.54 -11.65 -2.32
#